data_AF-A0A150GV11-F1
#
_entry.id   AF-A0A150GV11-F1
#
_cell.length_a   1.000
_cell.length_b   1.000
_cell.length_c   1.000
_cell.angle_alpha   90.00
_cell.angle_beta   90.00
_cell.angle_gamma   90.00
#
_symmetry.space_group_name_H-M   'P 1'
#
loop_
_entity.id
_entity.type
_entity.pdbx_description
1 polymer ?
#
loop_
_entity_poly.entity_id
_entity_poly.type
_entity_poly.pdbx_seq_one_letter_code
_entity_poly.pdbx_strand_id
1 'polypeptide(L)'
;MLQLVADDCRHEDLSHEEEAKSREAVARFYADVVASMPERVRVVVDDITTGDDCKAGVIWHMEVDGTTVPCSRGLSFYRVAPPLRLSSADGAASLRSRGRITYVRQSPEHLVKMSGLVLSGVATATPLIDSLGPMALPDFWSNLARGASSMLATAPPVGDMLISLAAAGASASQAKGAPGVAAGSVFSTMPTRQSSNGSQATPGSIGAVSATDLAGIWEKISGVQKATARLIEGLELVANTSGRGGSFNIHFLTIIPYFKVTESYPLGGGQAKMRRRDQRSGDAQAHAELLPDGVVCKASWAAPFAGSLEESYTLPDPAGQPDVLHVTSTIRVGDKSATTLQVYHRRRNMSARELISASEKRNGKANDVLRRFGI
;
A
#
# COMPACT_ATOMS: atom_id res chain seq x y z
N MET A 1 26.32 -10.41 22.05
CA MET A 1 25.72 -9.12 21.65
C MET A 1 25.21 -8.31 22.84
N LEU A 2 24.32 -8.84 23.70
CA LEU A 2 23.65 -8.05 24.76
C LEU A 2 24.58 -7.39 25.79
N GLN A 3 25.78 -7.92 25.97
CA GLN A 3 26.79 -7.32 26.85
C GLN A 3 27.33 -5.97 26.33
N LEU A 4 27.15 -5.69 25.04
CA LEU A 4 27.59 -4.46 24.38
C LEU A 4 26.52 -3.36 24.39
N VAL A 5 25.29 -3.66 24.85
CA VAL A 5 24.14 -2.76 24.78
C VAL A 5 23.83 -2.23 26.20
N ALA A 6 23.64 -0.93 26.34
CA ALA A 6 23.28 -0.30 27.59
C ALA A 6 21.84 -0.66 28.00
N ASP A 7 21.53 -0.64 29.30
CA ASP A 7 20.21 -0.99 29.83
C ASP A 7 19.10 -0.10 29.25
N ASP A 8 19.44 1.18 29.02
CA ASP A 8 18.60 2.24 28.47
C ASP A 8 18.82 2.47 26.95
N CYS A 9 19.35 1.49 26.24
CA CYS A 9 19.61 1.63 24.81
C CYS A 9 18.33 1.87 24.01
N ARG A 10 18.44 2.80 23.06
CA ARG A 10 17.40 3.17 22.10
C ARG A 10 17.78 2.65 20.71
N HIS A 11 16.93 1.85 20.09
CA HIS A 11 17.18 1.28 18.77
C HIS A 11 16.04 1.63 17.80
N GLU A 12 16.38 2.43 16.79
CA GLU A 12 15.49 2.86 15.72
C GLU A 12 15.84 2.13 14.42
N ASP A 13 14.98 1.20 13.99
CA ASP A 13 15.06 0.63 12.66
C ASP A 13 14.05 1.34 11.76
N LEU A 14 14.50 1.97 10.67
CA LEU A 14 13.59 2.68 9.76
C LEU A 14 12.64 1.73 9.00
N SER A 15 12.83 0.42 9.10
CA SER A 15 11.90 -0.61 8.62
C SER A 15 10.81 -0.98 9.65
N HIS A 16 10.80 -0.35 10.82
CA HIS A 16 9.78 -0.59 11.85
C HIS A 16 9.23 0.75 12.34
N GLU A 17 7.93 0.81 12.62
CA GLU A 17 7.31 2.04 13.15
C GLU A 17 7.67 2.28 14.62
N GLU A 18 7.89 1.20 15.38
CA GLU A 18 8.16 1.26 16.81
C GLU A 18 9.66 1.16 17.12
N GLU A 19 10.10 2.02 18.05
CA GLU A 19 11.45 2.01 18.58
C GLU A 19 11.58 1.02 19.76
N ALA A 20 12.66 0.23 19.79
CA ALA A 20 13.01 -0.55 20.96
C ALA A 20 13.76 0.30 21.99
N LYS A 21 13.18 0.46 23.20
CA LYS A 21 13.63 1.43 24.23
C LYS A 21 14.30 0.82 25.46
N SER A 22 14.68 -0.45 25.39
CA SER A 22 15.40 -1.11 26.49
C SER A 22 16.33 -2.19 25.94
N ARG A 23 17.34 -2.57 26.72
CA ARG A 23 18.21 -3.69 26.37
C ARG A 23 17.43 -4.97 26.05
N GLU A 24 16.38 -5.27 26.80
CA GLU A 24 15.56 -6.46 26.58
C GLU A 24 14.74 -6.37 25.29
N ALA A 25 14.24 -5.19 24.94
CA ALA A 25 13.54 -4.97 23.67
C ALA A 25 14.51 -5.08 22.48
N VAL A 26 15.70 -4.47 22.59
CA VAL A 26 16.77 -4.58 21.60
C VAL A 26 17.24 -6.04 21.46
N ALA A 27 17.30 -6.78 22.57
CA ALA A 27 17.67 -8.19 22.58
C ALA A 27 16.69 -9.04 21.79
N ARG A 28 15.39 -8.85 22.03
CA ARG A 28 14.33 -9.57 21.31
C ARG A 28 14.38 -9.24 19.81
N PHE A 29 14.48 -7.96 19.47
CA PHE A 29 14.61 -7.53 18.08
C PHE A 29 15.74 -8.28 17.35
N TYR A 30 16.96 -8.27 17.90
CA TYR A 30 18.07 -8.96 17.25
C TYR A 30 17.96 -10.48 17.30
N ALA A 31 17.34 -11.05 18.34
CA ALA A 31 17.07 -12.49 18.39
C ALA A 31 16.11 -12.90 17.28
N ASP A 32 15.05 -12.12 17.03
CA ASP A 32 14.08 -12.36 15.96
C ASP A 32 14.75 -12.22 14.59
N VAL A 33 15.57 -11.19 14.40
CA VAL A 33 16.36 -11.00 13.17
C VAL A 33 17.27 -12.19 12.92
N VAL A 34 18.07 -12.61 13.91
CA VAL A 34 18.98 -13.76 13.78
C VAL A 34 18.22 -15.06 13.56
N ALA A 35 17.10 -15.28 14.25
CA ALA A 35 16.27 -16.47 14.08
C ALA A 35 15.62 -16.54 12.68
N SER A 36 15.38 -15.38 12.05
CA SER A 36 14.84 -15.30 10.68
C SER A 36 15.90 -15.48 9.58
N MET A 37 17.19 -15.37 9.93
CA MET A 37 18.29 -15.48 8.97
C MET A 37 18.74 -16.93 8.80
N PRO A 38 18.86 -17.44 7.56
CA PRO A 38 19.52 -18.71 7.29
C PRO A 38 20.95 -18.71 7.87
N GLU A 39 21.40 -19.87 8.38
CA GLU A 39 22.70 -20.03 9.04
C GLU A 39 23.91 -19.61 8.16
N ARG A 40 23.72 -19.59 6.84
CA ARG A 40 24.74 -19.21 5.86
C ARG A 40 24.82 -17.71 5.59
N VAL A 41 23.84 -16.93 6.06
CA VAL A 41 23.82 -15.46 5.91
C VAL A 41 24.82 -14.84 6.88
N ARG A 42 25.65 -13.93 6.36
CA ARG A 42 26.61 -13.13 7.12
C ARG A 42 26.32 -11.66 6.90
N VAL A 43 26.45 -10.86 7.95
CA VAL A 43 26.52 -9.40 7.84
C VAL A 43 27.99 -9.02 7.72
N VAL A 44 28.35 -8.36 6.62
CA VAL A 44 29.70 -7.90 6.33
C VAL A 44 29.75 -6.39 6.51
N VAL A 45 30.72 -5.90 7.28
CA VAL A 45 30.99 -4.48 7.45
C VAL A 45 31.90 -4.03 6.32
N ASP A 46 31.41 -3.11 5.50
CA ASP A 46 32.16 -2.52 4.38
C ASP A 46 33.09 -1.41 4.87
N ASP A 47 32.58 -0.53 5.73
CA ASP A 47 33.32 0.62 6.23
C ASP A 47 32.78 1.08 7.59
N ILE A 48 33.63 1.76 8.37
CA ILE A 48 33.31 2.36 9.65
C ILE A 48 33.96 3.73 9.80
N THR A 49 33.18 4.73 10.20
CA THR A 49 33.73 6.07 10.45
C THR A 49 34.70 6.07 11.62
N THR A 50 35.80 6.80 11.50
CA THR A 50 36.80 6.99 12.57
C THR A 50 36.83 8.44 13.06
N GLY A 51 37.34 8.68 14.28
CA GLY A 51 37.65 10.04 14.79
C GLY A 51 36.76 10.55 15.93
N ASP A 52 35.68 9.83 16.29
CA ASP A 52 34.88 10.07 17.48
C ASP A 52 34.67 8.73 18.23
N ASP A 53 35.33 8.56 19.38
CA ASP A 53 35.27 7.32 20.16
C ASP A 53 33.86 6.99 20.68
N CYS A 54 32.92 7.95 20.60
CA CYS A 54 31.56 7.80 21.08
C CYS A 54 30.53 7.72 19.95
N LYS A 55 30.93 7.86 18.67
CA LYS A 55 30.02 7.79 17.52
C LYS A 55 30.63 7.03 16.36
N ALA A 56 29.86 6.12 15.79
CA ALA A 56 30.27 5.39 14.59
C ALA A 56 29.13 5.33 13.57
N GLY A 57 29.42 5.65 12.32
CA GLY A 57 28.64 5.23 11.16
C GLY A 57 29.25 3.95 10.60
N VAL A 58 28.42 2.98 10.26
CA VAL A 58 28.82 1.69 9.71
C VAL A 58 28.06 1.48 8.40
N ILE A 59 28.79 1.16 7.34
CA ILE A 59 28.22 0.69 6.08
C ILE A 59 28.37 -0.83 6.08
N TRP A 60 27.30 -1.54 5.72
CA TRP A 60 27.27 -2.99 5.75
C TRP A 60 26.44 -3.56 4.60
N HIS A 61 26.63 -4.85 4.33
CA HIS A 61 25.78 -5.64 3.45
C HIS A 61 25.64 -7.07 3.98
N MET A 62 24.71 -7.84 3.41
CA MET A 62 24.59 -9.27 3.74
C MET A 62 25.16 -10.11 2.61
N GLU A 63 25.80 -11.22 2.96
CA GLU A 63 26.32 -12.21 2.02
C GLU A 63 25.88 -13.62 2.39
N VAL A 64 25.77 -14.47 1.37
CA VAL A 64 25.59 -15.91 1.51
C VAL A 64 26.75 -16.58 0.77
N ASP A 65 27.58 -17.31 1.51
CA ASP A 65 28.75 -18.02 0.95
C ASP A 65 29.70 -17.13 0.12
N GLY A 66 29.91 -15.89 0.57
CA GLY A 66 30.75 -14.90 -0.11
C GLY A 66 30.10 -14.25 -1.34
N THR A 67 28.82 -14.50 -1.58
CA THR A 67 28.02 -13.79 -2.59
C THR A 67 27.12 -12.76 -1.91
N THR A 68 27.29 -11.49 -2.28
CA THR A 68 26.43 -10.41 -1.78
C THR A 68 24.95 -10.64 -2.13
N VAL A 69 24.09 -10.58 -1.10
CA VAL A 69 22.64 -10.65 -1.26
C VAL A 69 22.16 -9.35 -1.92
N PRO A 70 21.42 -9.41 -3.04
CA PRO A 70 20.89 -8.22 -3.70
C PRO A 70 20.12 -7.33 -2.73
N CYS A 71 20.49 -6.04 -2.71
CA CYS A 71 19.82 -5.00 -1.93
C CYS A 71 19.74 -5.24 -0.43
N SER A 72 20.72 -5.99 0.06
CA SER A 72 20.96 -6.20 1.47
C SER A 72 21.90 -5.17 2.09
N ARG A 73 22.33 -4.15 1.33
CA ARG A 73 23.18 -3.11 1.92
C ARG A 73 22.39 -2.33 2.95
N GLY A 74 23.10 -1.64 3.82
CA GLY A 74 22.50 -0.74 4.79
C GLY A 74 23.55 0.15 5.41
N LEU A 75 23.05 1.10 6.18
CA LEU A 75 23.86 1.97 7.00
C LEU A 75 23.30 2.01 8.41
N SER A 76 24.19 2.04 9.38
CA SER A 76 23.84 2.10 10.81
C SER A 76 24.66 3.17 11.50
N PHE A 77 24.01 3.93 12.38
CA PHE A 77 24.64 4.91 13.24
C PHE A 77 24.55 4.45 14.68
N TYR A 78 25.68 4.51 15.37
CA TYR A 78 25.84 4.10 16.75
C TYR A 78 26.27 5.28 17.62
N ARG A 79 25.74 5.34 18.83
CA ARG A 79 26.34 6.11 19.93
C ARG A 79 26.74 5.19 21.05
N VAL A 80 27.90 5.44 21.61
CA VAL A 80 28.49 4.67 22.70
C VAL A 80 28.65 5.59 23.90
N ALA A 81 28.37 5.09 25.10
CA ALA A 81 28.60 5.87 26.32
C ALA A 81 30.11 6.16 26.46
N PRO A 82 30.49 7.42 26.76
CA PRO A 82 31.89 7.79 26.85
C PRO A 82 32.64 6.97 27.90
N PRO A 83 33.94 6.70 27.69
CA PRO A 83 34.77 6.17 28.75
C PRO A 83 34.84 7.18 29.90
N LEU A 84 34.75 6.69 31.14
CA LEU A 84 34.77 7.52 32.35
C LEU A 84 35.98 8.49 32.34
N ARG A 85 35.73 9.80 32.27
CA ARG A 85 36.74 10.78 32.72
C ARG A 85 36.67 10.82 34.24
N LEU A 86 37.82 10.72 34.90
CA LEU A 86 38.03 10.58 36.35
C LEU A 86 37.49 11.74 37.25
N SER A 87 36.50 12.51 36.83
CA SER A 87 36.12 13.74 37.52
C SER A 87 34.60 14.04 37.49
N SER A 88 33.80 13.33 38.29
CA SER A 88 32.69 13.90 39.07
C SER A 88 31.91 12.80 39.80
N ALA A 89 31.31 13.16 40.93
CA ALA A 89 30.81 12.27 41.99
C ALA A 89 29.47 11.56 41.70
N ASP A 90 28.96 11.57 40.45
CA ASP A 90 27.65 10.98 40.10
C ASP A 90 27.77 9.52 39.61
N GLY A 91 28.59 8.73 40.30
CA GLY A 91 29.24 7.52 39.78
C GLY A 91 28.39 6.25 39.60
N ALA A 92 27.19 6.13 40.17
CA ALA A 92 26.53 4.81 40.23
C ALA A 92 25.81 4.38 38.93
N ALA A 93 25.19 5.31 38.21
CA ALA A 93 24.46 5.02 36.96
C ALA A 93 25.40 5.02 35.74
N SER A 94 26.38 5.92 35.71
CA SER A 94 27.35 6.06 34.61
C SER A 94 28.31 4.87 34.47
N LEU A 95 28.61 4.16 35.57
CA LEU A 95 29.51 3.00 35.54
C LEU A 95 28.93 1.78 34.80
N ARG A 96 27.60 1.62 34.75
CA ARG A 96 26.96 0.42 34.17
C ARG A 96 26.87 0.44 32.64
N SER A 97 26.88 1.62 32.02
CA SER A 97 26.75 1.79 30.57
C SER A 97 28.07 2.07 29.86
N ARG A 98 29.21 2.16 30.58
CA ARG A 98 30.52 2.52 30.02
C ARG A 98 30.91 1.67 28.81
N GLY A 99 31.25 2.32 27.70
CA GLY A 99 31.67 1.65 26.47
C GLY A 99 30.56 0.79 25.84
N ARG A 100 29.31 0.91 26.31
CA ARG A 100 28.16 0.22 25.73
C ARG A 100 27.42 1.15 24.78
N ILE A 101 26.78 0.54 23.80
CA ILE A 101 25.92 1.18 22.82
C ILE A 101 24.68 1.70 23.55
N THR A 102 24.44 3.00 23.44
CA THR A 102 23.27 3.70 24.02
C THR A 102 22.24 4.07 22.97
N TYR A 103 22.64 4.14 21.70
CA TYR A 103 21.75 4.44 20.60
C TYR A 103 22.18 3.71 19.33
N VAL A 104 21.20 3.17 18.61
CA VAL A 104 21.35 2.61 17.27
C VAL A 104 20.28 3.21 16.39
N ARG A 105 20.66 3.64 15.18
CA ARG A 105 19.72 3.95 14.10
C ARG A 105 20.17 3.27 12.83
N GLN A 106 19.32 2.43 12.25
CA GLN A 106 19.68 1.69 11.04
C GLN A 106 18.68 1.91 9.90
N SER A 107 19.22 1.95 8.68
CA SER A 107 18.47 2.12 7.45
C SER A 107 18.97 1.12 6.41
N PRO A 108 18.26 0.00 6.22
CA PRO A 108 18.53 -0.89 5.11
C PRO A 108 18.27 -0.22 3.75
N GLU A 109 19.13 -0.51 2.77
CA GLU A 109 19.04 -0.06 1.38
C GLU A 109 17.72 -0.49 0.74
N HIS A 110 17.17 -1.65 1.10
CA HIS A 110 15.88 -2.09 0.60
C HIS A 110 14.74 -1.12 0.97
N LEU A 111 14.80 -0.36 2.06
CA LEU A 111 13.76 0.67 2.29
C LEU A 111 13.83 1.82 1.28
N VAL A 112 15.04 2.15 0.82
CA VAL A 112 15.28 3.22 -0.15
C VAL A 112 15.08 2.71 -1.58
N LYS A 113 15.41 1.44 -1.85
CA LYS A 113 15.45 0.82 -3.18
C LYS A 113 14.35 -0.21 -3.47
N MET A 114 13.53 -0.64 -2.50
CA MET A 114 12.44 -1.61 -2.74
C MET A 114 11.32 -1.07 -3.61
N SER A 115 11.22 0.24 -3.72
CA SER A 115 10.42 0.87 -4.77
C SER A 115 10.89 0.49 -6.19
N GLY A 116 12.15 0.05 -6.35
CA GLY A 116 12.70 -0.54 -7.57
C GLY A 116 12.81 -2.08 -7.59
N LEU A 117 13.15 -2.73 -6.46
CA LEU A 117 13.39 -4.19 -6.42
C LEU A 117 12.18 -5.10 -6.59
N VAL A 118 10.99 -4.65 -6.20
CA VAL A 118 9.76 -5.41 -6.42
C VAL A 118 9.57 -5.71 -7.92
N LEU A 119 10.25 -4.97 -8.78
CA LEU A 119 10.21 -5.14 -10.22
C LEU A 119 11.42 -5.97 -10.76
N SER A 120 12.61 -5.90 -10.18
CA SER A 120 13.84 -6.57 -10.71
C SER A 120 14.23 -7.92 -10.06
N GLY A 121 13.52 -8.35 -9.01
CA GLY A 121 13.94 -9.43 -8.10
C GLY A 121 14.01 -10.87 -8.65
N VAL A 122 13.55 -11.17 -9.88
CA VAL A 122 13.54 -12.56 -10.37
C VAL A 122 14.86 -12.98 -11.02
N ALA A 123 15.63 -12.03 -11.57
CA ALA A 123 16.81 -12.37 -12.37
C ALA A 123 18.16 -12.28 -11.63
N THR A 124 18.22 -11.54 -10.53
CA THR A 124 19.42 -11.42 -9.68
C THR A 124 19.47 -12.45 -8.56
N ALA A 125 18.35 -13.14 -8.30
CA ALA A 125 18.25 -14.13 -7.23
C ALA A 125 18.74 -15.53 -7.63
N THR A 126 18.97 -15.85 -8.92
CA THR A 126 19.31 -17.22 -9.36
C THR A 126 20.54 -17.83 -8.66
N PRO A 127 21.69 -17.13 -8.52
CA PRO A 127 22.83 -17.67 -7.77
C PRO A 127 22.52 -17.85 -6.28
N LEU A 128 21.64 -16.99 -5.73
CA LEU A 128 21.17 -17.07 -4.34
C LEU A 128 20.23 -18.25 -4.13
N ILE A 129 19.38 -18.55 -5.11
CA ILE A 129 18.45 -19.69 -5.11
C ILE A 129 19.22 -21.00 -5.15
N ASP A 130 20.30 -21.04 -5.94
CA ASP A 130 21.19 -22.21 -6.01
C ASP A 130 21.99 -22.41 -4.71
N SER A 131 22.41 -21.34 -4.03
CA SER A 131 23.15 -21.45 -2.75
C SER A 131 22.24 -21.72 -1.54
N LEU A 132 21.05 -21.12 -1.48
CA LEU A 132 20.11 -21.30 -0.37
C LEU A 132 19.22 -22.53 -0.54
N GLY A 133 19.14 -23.08 -1.75
CA GLY A 133 18.29 -24.22 -2.10
C GLY A 133 16.82 -23.81 -2.34
N PRO A 134 16.08 -24.57 -3.16
CA PRO A 134 14.69 -24.24 -3.56
C PRO A 134 13.68 -24.24 -2.40
N MET A 135 14.05 -24.75 -1.23
CA MET A 135 13.20 -24.83 -0.03
C MET A 135 13.41 -23.67 0.97
N ALA A 136 14.46 -22.86 0.85
CA ALA A 136 14.77 -21.79 1.81
C ALA A 136 14.08 -20.45 1.52
N LEU A 137 13.27 -20.37 0.45
CA LEU A 137 12.92 -19.10 -0.18
C LEU A 137 11.48 -18.61 0.06
N PRO A 138 10.46 -19.43 0.33
CA PRO A 138 9.16 -18.88 0.69
C PRO A 138 9.25 -18.13 2.01
N ASP A 139 9.84 -18.73 3.05
CA ASP A 139 9.88 -18.12 4.37
C ASP A 139 10.93 -17.02 4.51
N PHE A 140 12.11 -17.12 3.91
CA PHE A 140 13.09 -16.03 3.96
C PHE A 140 12.61 -14.78 3.22
N TRP A 141 12.14 -14.92 1.98
CA TRP A 141 11.60 -13.78 1.23
C TRP A 141 10.26 -13.33 1.78
N SER A 142 9.41 -14.22 2.30
CA SER A 142 8.19 -13.81 2.97
C SER A 142 8.42 -13.29 4.38
N ASN A 143 9.54 -13.53 5.05
CA ASN A 143 9.90 -12.91 6.34
C ASN A 143 10.61 -11.58 6.14
N LEU A 144 11.42 -11.45 5.09
CA LEU A 144 11.98 -10.18 4.63
C LEU A 144 10.87 -9.28 4.05
N ALA A 145 9.97 -9.87 3.25
CA ALA A 145 8.76 -9.21 2.81
C ALA A 145 7.71 -9.10 3.91
N ARG A 146 7.64 -9.97 4.94
CA ARG A 146 6.78 -9.76 6.14
C ARG A 146 7.38 -8.75 7.08
N GLY A 147 8.68 -8.52 7.13
CA GLY A 147 9.28 -7.35 7.79
C GLY A 147 8.89 -6.07 7.04
N ALA A 148 8.80 -6.14 5.70
CA ALA A 148 8.26 -5.06 4.87
C ALA A 148 6.70 -5.01 4.80
N SER A 149 6.01 -6.11 5.16
CA SER A 149 4.54 -6.26 5.06
C SER A 149 3.85 -6.27 6.42
N SER A 150 4.56 -6.42 7.53
CA SER A 150 4.11 -6.04 8.88
C SER A 150 4.04 -4.50 8.99
N MET A 151 4.73 -3.78 8.10
CA MET A 151 4.46 -2.37 7.79
C MET A 151 3.19 -2.16 6.93
N LEU A 152 2.61 -3.22 6.36
CA LEU A 152 1.41 -3.17 5.50
C LEU A 152 0.20 -3.95 6.07
N ALA A 153 0.36 -4.67 7.18
CA ALA A 153 -0.72 -5.43 7.80
C ALA A 153 -0.57 -5.52 9.33
N THR A 154 -1.57 -4.92 9.99
CA THR A 154 -2.09 -5.16 11.35
C THR A 154 -1.48 -4.44 12.56
N ALA A 155 -2.31 -3.58 13.16
CA ALA A 155 -2.42 -3.36 14.60
C ALA A 155 -3.16 -4.54 15.26
N PRO A 156 -2.99 -4.81 16.59
CA PRO A 156 -3.46 -6.04 17.24
C PRO A 156 -4.96 -6.05 17.54
N PRO A 157 -5.57 -7.24 17.78
CA PRO A 157 -6.92 -7.36 18.29
C PRO A 157 -6.95 -7.06 19.80
N VAL A 158 -7.83 -6.15 20.22
CA VAL A 158 -8.23 -6.04 21.63
C VAL A 158 -9.20 -7.19 21.91
N GLY A 159 -8.84 -8.05 22.84
CA GLY A 159 -9.58 -9.25 23.18
C GLY A 159 -10.88 -8.98 23.93
N ASP A 160 -11.88 -9.81 23.66
CA ASP A 160 -12.97 -10.11 24.59
C ASP A 160 -12.62 -11.37 25.36
N MET A 161 -12.43 -11.20 26.67
CA MET A 161 -12.24 -12.26 27.63
C MET A 161 -13.62 -12.74 28.10
N LEU A 162 -13.92 -14.02 27.86
CA LEU A 162 -15.07 -14.74 28.37
C LEU A 162 -15.11 -14.74 29.92
N ILE A 163 -16.20 -14.23 30.49
CA ILE A 163 -16.78 -14.76 31.73
C ILE A 163 -18.28 -14.98 31.48
N SER A 164 -18.69 -16.24 31.58
CA SER A 164 -20.09 -16.66 31.68
C SER A 164 -20.33 -17.11 33.11
N LEU A 165 -21.30 -16.51 33.81
CA LEU A 165 -22.03 -17.19 34.89
C LEU A 165 -23.38 -16.50 35.22
N ALA A 166 -24.44 -17.16 34.80
CA ALA A 166 -25.70 -17.48 35.50
C ALA A 166 -26.39 -16.48 36.47
N ALA A 167 -27.67 -16.24 36.13
CA ALA A 167 -28.89 -16.48 36.92
C ALA A 167 -29.46 -15.43 37.91
N ALA A 168 -30.81 -15.38 37.82
CA ALA A 168 -31.82 -14.89 38.78
C ALA A 168 -31.96 -13.36 38.95
N GLY A 169 -33.15 -12.76 38.91
CA GLY A 169 -34.52 -13.26 38.80
C GLY A 169 -35.53 -12.10 38.88
N ALA A 170 -36.80 -12.37 38.49
CA ALA A 170 -38.10 -11.76 38.87
C ALA A 170 -38.18 -10.22 39.10
N SER A 171 -39.19 -9.49 38.62
CA SER A 171 -40.64 -9.74 38.64
C SER A 171 -41.31 -8.67 37.75
N ALA A 172 -42.23 -9.00 36.83
CA ALA A 172 -43.70 -8.86 36.97
C ALA A 172 -44.15 -7.46 37.49
N SER A 173 -45.11 -6.75 36.91
CA SER A 173 -46.34 -7.21 36.25
C SER A 173 -47.08 -6.04 35.53
N GLN A 174 -47.81 -6.41 34.47
CA GLN A 174 -49.18 -6.02 34.08
C GLN A 174 -49.56 -4.53 33.88
N ALA A 175 -50.54 -4.16 33.05
CA ALA A 175 -51.22 -4.71 31.87
C ALA A 175 -52.40 -3.75 31.57
N LYS A 176 -52.84 -3.74 30.29
CA LYS A 176 -54.14 -3.27 29.77
C LYS A 176 -54.39 -1.75 29.75
N GLY A 177 -54.99 -1.17 28.72
CA GLY A 177 -55.61 -1.73 27.54
C GLY A 177 -56.03 -0.62 26.56
N ALA A 178 -56.19 -1.03 25.30
CA ALA A 178 -56.72 -0.28 24.16
C ALA A 178 -58.27 -0.07 24.31
N PRO A 179 -59.06 0.36 23.30
CA PRO A 179 -58.73 0.71 21.90
C PRO A 179 -59.51 1.92 21.30
N GLY A 180 -59.18 2.29 20.06
CA GLY A 180 -60.22 2.39 19.02
C GLY A 180 -60.23 3.57 18.04
N VAL A 181 -59.97 3.25 16.77
CA VAL A 181 -60.81 3.49 15.55
C VAL A 181 -60.98 4.92 14.94
N ALA A 182 -60.70 4.97 13.62
CA ALA A 182 -61.27 5.83 12.53
C ALA A 182 -60.94 7.33 12.50
N ALA A 183 -61.00 8.08 11.39
CA ALA A 183 -61.03 7.90 9.92
C ALA A 183 -61.12 9.33 9.31
N GLY A 184 -60.83 9.50 8.01
CA GLY A 184 -61.25 10.65 7.18
C GLY A 184 -60.22 11.79 7.09
N SER A 185 -59.59 12.16 5.96
CA SER A 185 -60.02 12.43 4.57
C SER A 185 -60.46 13.89 4.32
N VAL A 186 -60.07 14.38 3.13
CA VAL A 186 -60.73 15.35 2.24
C VAL A 186 -60.22 16.83 2.21
N PHE A 187 -59.52 17.13 1.09
CA PHE A 187 -59.48 18.36 0.25
C PHE A 187 -58.88 19.66 0.81
N SER A 188 -58.44 20.65 0.03
CA SER A 188 -58.04 20.88 -1.37
C SER A 188 -58.19 22.39 -1.55
N THR A 189 -57.19 23.12 -2.06
CA THR A 189 -57.40 24.27 -2.98
C THR A 189 -56.06 24.88 -3.43
N MET A 190 -55.80 24.77 -4.74
CA MET A 190 -55.04 25.73 -5.56
C MET A 190 -55.96 26.91 -5.94
N PRO A 191 -55.45 28.09 -6.36
CA PRO A 191 -54.99 28.36 -7.74
C PRO A 191 -53.63 29.10 -7.82
N THR A 192 -52.73 28.80 -8.78
CA THR A 192 -52.57 29.40 -10.13
C THR A 192 -52.39 30.94 -10.08
N ARG A 193 -51.40 31.62 -10.71
CA ARG A 193 -50.84 31.44 -12.08
C ARG A 193 -49.71 32.46 -12.36
N GLN A 194 -48.69 32.02 -13.14
CA GLN A 194 -47.87 32.78 -14.14
C GLN A 194 -47.01 33.97 -13.68
N SER A 195 -45.90 34.37 -14.31
CA SER A 195 -45.05 33.99 -15.47
C SER A 195 -43.94 35.06 -15.43
N SER A 196 -42.65 34.80 -15.59
CA SER A 196 -41.95 34.76 -16.88
C SER A 196 -40.46 35.02 -16.61
N ASN A 197 -39.61 34.25 -17.26
CA ASN A 197 -38.48 34.69 -18.09
C ASN A 197 -37.35 33.66 -18.06
N GLY A 198 -37.15 33.08 -19.24
CA GLY A 198 -36.13 32.09 -19.50
C GLY A 198 -34.74 32.71 -19.56
N SER A 199 -33.77 31.85 -19.27
CA SER A 199 -32.41 31.98 -19.74
C SER A 199 -31.99 30.59 -20.20
N GLN A 200 -31.89 30.42 -21.53
CA GLN A 200 -31.28 29.26 -22.15
C GLN A 200 -29.81 29.21 -21.75
N ALA A 201 -29.40 28.17 -21.04
CA ALA A 201 -28.01 27.79 -20.92
C ALA A 201 -27.69 26.80 -22.04
N THR A 202 -26.89 27.24 -23.01
CA THR A 202 -26.20 26.36 -23.96
C THR A 202 -25.24 25.44 -23.21
N PRO A 203 -25.07 24.15 -23.61
CA PRO A 203 -24.01 23.31 -23.07
C PRO A 203 -22.66 23.95 -23.39
N GLY A 204 -21.96 24.38 -22.35
CA GLY A 204 -20.59 24.86 -22.46
C GLY A 204 -19.71 23.76 -23.03
N SER A 205 -18.94 24.12 -24.05
CA SER A 205 -17.82 23.32 -24.55
C SER A 205 -17.00 22.80 -23.37
N ILE A 206 -16.79 21.48 -23.31
CA ILE A 206 -15.80 20.86 -22.44
C ILE A 206 -14.47 21.54 -22.76
N GLY A 207 -13.99 22.40 -21.86
CA GLY A 207 -12.70 23.03 -21.98
C GLY A 207 -11.65 21.92 -22.05
N ALA A 208 -10.98 21.81 -23.20
CA ALA A 208 -9.80 20.98 -23.30
C ALA A 208 -8.81 21.50 -22.25
N VAL A 209 -8.53 20.69 -21.22
CA VAL A 209 -7.45 20.96 -20.29
C VAL A 209 -6.19 21.02 -21.14
N SER A 210 -5.48 22.15 -21.10
CA SER A 210 -4.27 22.34 -21.89
C SER A 210 -3.28 21.23 -21.56
N ALA A 211 -2.60 20.68 -22.59
CA ALA A 211 -1.56 19.67 -22.40
C ALA A 211 -0.47 20.10 -21.38
N THR A 212 -0.26 21.41 -21.20
CA THR A 212 0.64 21.98 -20.19
C THR A 212 0.16 21.79 -18.75
N ASP A 213 -1.14 21.80 -18.47
CA ASP A 213 -1.68 21.60 -17.12
C ASP A 213 -1.60 20.13 -16.69
N LEU A 214 -1.77 19.20 -17.64
CA LEU A 214 -1.55 17.77 -17.42
C LEU A 214 -0.07 17.45 -17.20
N ALA A 215 0.84 18.14 -17.89
CA ALA A 215 2.29 17.97 -17.70
C ALA A 215 2.74 18.32 -16.27
N GLY A 216 2.23 19.44 -15.70
CA GLY A 216 2.57 19.86 -14.34
C GLY A 216 2.00 18.96 -13.23
N ILE A 217 0.88 18.27 -13.49
CA ILE A 217 0.36 17.22 -12.60
C ILE A 217 1.19 15.95 -12.75
N TRP A 218 1.55 15.60 -13.99
CA TRP A 218 2.38 14.44 -14.28
C TRP A 218 3.74 14.57 -13.61
N GLU A 219 4.42 15.71 -13.69
CA GLU A 219 5.73 15.95 -13.04
C GLU A 219 5.75 15.63 -11.54
N LYS A 220 4.63 15.82 -10.83
CA LYS A 220 4.50 15.59 -9.38
C LYS A 220 4.24 14.14 -8.97
N ILE A 221 3.93 13.27 -9.92
CA ILE A 221 3.78 11.83 -9.67
C ILE A 221 5.17 11.21 -9.49
N SER A 222 5.33 10.36 -8.45
CA SER A 222 6.60 9.68 -8.17
C SER A 222 7.10 8.91 -9.40
N GLY A 223 8.42 8.87 -9.61
CA GLY A 223 9.01 8.19 -10.78
C GLY A 223 8.60 6.71 -10.90
N VAL A 224 8.37 6.06 -9.76
CA VAL A 224 7.99 4.65 -9.65
C VAL A 224 6.58 4.41 -10.18
N GLN A 225 5.61 5.27 -9.85
CA GLN A 225 4.23 5.09 -10.33
C GLN A 225 4.06 5.49 -11.80
N LYS A 226 4.87 6.44 -12.31
CA LYS A 226 4.97 6.67 -13.76
C LYS A 226 5.48 5.44 -14.47
N ALA A 227 6.46 4.75 -13.89
CA ALA A 227 6.94 3.49 -14.41
C ALA A 227 5.82 2.44 -14.35
N THR A 228 5.20 2.20 -13.18
CA THR A 228 4.11 1.21 -13.03
C THR A 228 2.94 1.44 -13.98
N ALA A 229 2.50 2.70 -14.17
CA ALA A 229 1.45 3.01 -15.13
C ALA A 229 1.85 2.68 -16.58
N ARG A 230 3.12 2.85 -16.94
CA ARG A 230 3.69 2.43 -18.24
C ARG A 230 3.85 0.92 -18.36
N LEU A 231 3.87 0.19 -17.23
CA LEU A 231 3.92 -1.26 -17.21
C LEU A 231 2.53 -1.88 -17.42
N ILE A 232 1.43 -1.13 -17.25
CA ILE A 232 0.07 -1.65 -17.48
C ILE A 232 -0.15 -1.85 -18.98
N GLU A 233 -0.46 -3.08 -19.36
CA GLU A 233 -0.67 -3.50 -20.74
C GLU A 233 -2.14 -3.83 -21.03
N GLY A 234 -2.91 -4.12 -19.99
CA GLY A 234 -4.32 -4.41 -20.13
C GLY A 234 -5.04 -4.50 -18.80
N LEU A 235 -6.33 -4.80 -18.91
CA LEU A 235 -7.25 -4.93 -17.79
C LEU A 235 -8.01 -6.25 -17.94
N GLU A 236 -8.21 -6.94 -16.83
CA GLU A 236 -9.20 -8.00 -16.70
C GLU A 236 -10.26 -7.51 -15.70
N LEU A 237 -11.52 -7.51 -16.12
CA LEU A 237 -12.65 -7.03 -15.32
C LEU A 237 -13.52 -8.21 -14.90
N VAL A 238 -13.79 -8.33 -13.60
CA VAL A 238 -14.61 -9.42 -13.05
C VAL A 238 -15.70 -8.85 -12.15
N ALA A 239 -16.94 -8.94 -12.61
CA ALA A 239 -18.12 -8.59 -11.81
C ALA A 239 -18.74 -9.86 -11.21
N ASN A 240 -18.67 -9.97 -9.88
CA ASN A 240 -19.34 -11.02 -9.12
C ASN A 240 -20.62 -10.46 -8.53
N THR A 241 -21.77 -10.81 -9.11
CA THR A 241 -23.09 -10.38 -8.63
C THR A 241 -23.78 -11.42 -7.74
N SER A 242 -23.21 -12.63 -7.63
CA SER A 242 -23.73 -13.70 -6.79
C SER A 242 -23.29 -13.55 -5.33
N GLY A 243 -24.24 -13.64 -4.39
CA GLY A 243 -23.98 -13.62 -2.95
C GLY A 243 -24.44 -12.34 -2.22
N ARG A 244 -24.30 -12.34 -0.89
CA ARG A 244 -24.56 -11.14 -0.06
C ARG A 244 -23.36 -10.19 -0.17
N GLY A 245 -23.47 -9.22 -1.08
CA GLY A 245 -22.45 -8.20 -1.33
C GLY A 245 -21.60 -8.54 -2.55
N GLY A 246 -22.12 -8.20 -3.74
CA GLY A 246 -21.38 -8.37 -4.99
C GLY A 246 -20.07 -7.57 -4.97
N SER A 247 -19.15 -7.90 -5.88
CA SER A 247 -17.90 -7.17 -6.05
C SER A 247 -17.57 -6.96 -7.53
N PHE A 248 -16.94 -5.83 -7.82
CA PHE A 248 -16.34 -5.54 -9.10
C PHE A 248 -14.83 -5.47 -8.91
N ASN A 249 -14.11 -6.37 -9.58
CA ASN A 249 -12.68 -6.51 -9.46
C ASN A 249 -12.03 -6.05 -10.76
N ILE A 250 -11.06 -5.14 -10.64
CA ILE A 250 -10.23 -4.67 -11.73
C ILE A 250 -8.84 -5.24 -11.51
N HIS A 251 -8.39 -6.02 -12.49
CA HIS A 251 -7.08 -6.62 -12.49
C HIS A 251 -6.21 -5.94 -13.55
N PHE A 252 -5.23 -5.16 -13.09
CA PHE A 252 -4.25 -4.53 -13.97
C PHE A 252 -3.22 -5.58 -14.38
N LEU A 253 -3.20 -5.91 -15.66
CA LEU A 253 -2.22 -6.80 -16.26
C LEU A 253 -0.98 -5.97 -16.61
N THR A 254 0.16 -6.32 -16.03
CA THR A 254 1.41 -5.63 -16.29
C THR A 254 2.36 -6.48 -17.12
N ILE A 255 3.31 -5.82 -17.78
CA ILE A 255 4.37 -6.47 -18.55
C ILE A 255 5.27 -7.38 -17.69
N ILE A 256 5.33 -7.14 -16.38
CA ILE A 256 6.09 -8.00 -15.48
C ILE A 256 5.21 -9.22 -15.20
N PRO A 257 5.62 -10.41 -15.66
CA PRO A 257 4.89 -11.63 -15.36
C PRO A 257 4.71 -11.74 -13.84
N TYR A 258 3.53 -12.13 -13.38
CA TYR A 258 3.17 -12.29 -11.96
C TYR A 258 2.90 -11.01 -11.16
N PHE A 259 3.16 -9.81 -11.70
CA PHE A 259 2.77 -8.57 -11.04
C PHE A 259 1.34 -8.18 -11.43
N LYS A 260 0.38 -8.60 -10.60
CA LYS A 260 -1.06 -8.33 -10.75
C LYS A 260 -1.51 -7.37 -9.66
N VAL A 261 -1.88 -6.15 -10.04
CA VAL A 261 -2.55 -5.23 -9.11
C VAL A 261 -4.04 -5.50 -9.21
N THR A 262 -4.68 -5.79 -8.08
CA THR A 262 -6.13 -6.02 -8.02
C THR A 262 -6.77 -4.95 -7.18
N GLU A 263 -7.79 -4.32 -7.73
CA GLU A 263 -8.68 -3.42 -7.00
C GLU A 263 -10.06 -4.04 -6.93
N SER A 264 -10.63 -4.04 -5.73
CA SER A 264 -11.93 -4.64 -5.46
C SER A 264 -12.88 -3.57 -4.94
N TYR A 265 -14.01 -3.41 -5.62
CA TYR A 265 -15.06 -2.46 -5.31
C TYR A 265 -16.33 -3.22 -4.95
N PRO A 266 -16.95 -2.96 -3.79
CA PRO A 266 -18.23 -3.56 -3.46
C PRO A 266 -19.32 -3.03 -4.41
N LEU A 267 -20.15 -3.94 -4.91
CA LEU A 267 -21.34 -3.66 -5.69
C LEU A 267 -22.58 -3.66 -4.78
N GLY A 268 -23.52 -2.75 -5.04
CA GLY A 268 -24.82 -2.74 -4.34
C GLY A 268 -24.84 -2.01 -2.99
N GLY A 269 -24.00 -0.98 -2.82
CA GLY A 269 -24.10 -0.03 -1.70
C GLY A 269 -23.15 -0.27 -0.51
N GLY A 270 -22.29 -1.30 -0.58
CA GLY A 270 -21.17 -1.44 0.36
C GLY A 270 -20.06 -0.41 0.11
N GLN A 271 -19.15 -0.24 1.07
CA GLN A 271 -17.93 0.56 0.90
C GLN A 271 -16.69 -0.27 1.24
N ALA A 272 -15.63 -0.09 0.46
CA ALA A 272 -14.32 -0.65 0.72
C ALA A 272 -13.31 0.47 0.99
N LYS A 273 -12.39 0.17 1.89
CA LYS A 273 -11.27 1.04 2.22
C LYS A 273 -10.08 0.68 1.33
N MET A 274 -9.56 1.64 0.57
CA MET A 274 -8.41 1.45 -0.33
C MET A 274 -7.41 2.59 -0.21
N ARG A 275 -6.21 2.44 -0.76
CA ARG A 275 -5.22 3.53 -0.77
C ARG A 275 -5.69 4.66 -1.68
N ARG A 276 -5.35 5.90 -1.31
CA ARG A 276 -5.66 7.08 -2.13
C ARG A 276 -4.93 6.98 -3.48
N ARG A 277 -5.66 7.28 -4.56
CA ARG A 277 -5.11 7.32 -5.93
C ARG A 277 -4.29 8.58 -6.22
N ASP A 278 -4.41 9.61 -5.38
CA ASP A 278 -3.57 10.80 -5.40
C ASP A 278 -2.19 10.60 -4.73
N GLN A 279 -1.88 9.37 -4.30
CA GLN A 279 -0.57 8.93 -3.79
C GLN A 279 -0.15 9.60 -2.48
N ARG A 280 -1.06 10.30 -1.82
CA ARG A 280 -0.84 10.82 -0.48
C ARG A 280 -1.14 9.75 0.56
N SER A 281 -0.57 9.92 1.75
CA SER A 281 -0.89 9.09 2.90
C SER A 281 -2.39 9.12 3.21
N GLY A 282 -2.92 7.99 3.67
CA GLY A 282 -4.31 7.84 4.05
C GLY A 282 -5.08 6.96 3.07
N ASP A 283 -6.37 6.85 3.32
CA ASP A 283 -7.23 5.88 2.66
C ASP A 283 -8.45 6.58 2.05
N ALA A 284 -8.96 5.99 0.98
CA ALA A 284 -10.19 6.36 0.31
C ALA A 284 -11.29 5.34 0.61
N GLN A 285 -12.52 5.82 0.68
CA GLN A 285 -13.73 5.00 0.70
C GLN A 285 -14.22 4.86 -0.73
N ALA A 286 -14.45 3.63 -1.17
CA ALA A 286 -14.78 3.34 -2.55
C ALA A 286 -15.87 2.30 -2.71
N HIS A 287 -16.64 2.41 -3.80
CA HIS A 287 -17.71 1.50 -4.17
C HIS A 287 -17.91 1.50 -5.68
N ALA A 288 -18.65 0.53 -6.19
CA ALA A 288 -19.01 0.44 -7.59
C ALA A 288 -20.53 0.35 -7.77
N GLU A 289 -21.02 0.90 -8.88
CA GLU A 289 -22.42 0.89 -9.30
C GLU A 289 -22.49 0.30 -10.72
N LEU A 290 -23.43 -0.61 -10.96
CA LEU A 290 -23.69 -1.15 -12.29
C LEU A 290 -24.43 -0.12 -13.13
N LEU A 291 -24.00 0.05 -14.38
CA LEU A 291 -24.68 0.83 -15.41
C LEU A 291 -25.28 -0.12 -16.47
N PRO A 292 -26.25 0.34 -17.28
CA PRO A 292 -26.80 -0.48 -18.37
C PRO A 292 -25.73 -0.98 -19.36
N ASP A 293 -24.68 -0.20 -19.55
CA ASP A 293 -23.60 -0.40 -20.53
C ASP A 293 -22.22 -0.58 -19.88
N GLY A 294 -22.14 -0.76 -18.56
CA GLY A 294 -20.86 -0.78 -17.87
C GLY A 294 -20.91 -0.78 -16.35
N VAL A 295 -19.85 -0.26 -15.74
CA VAL A 295 -19.70 -0.10 -14.28
C VAL A 295 -19.05 1.25 -14.00
N VAL A 296 -19.54 1.97 -12.99
CA VAL A 296 -18.85 3.16 -12.47
C VAL A 296 -18.29 2.87 -11.08
N CYS A 297 -16.99 3.11 -10.91
CA CYS A 297 -16.29 3.04 -9.64
C CYS A 297 -16.14 4.45 -9.08
N LYS A 298 -16.49 4.66 -7.82
CA LYS A 298 -16.36 5.94 -7.13
C LYS A 298 -15.48 5.75 -5.91
N ALA A 299 -14.59 6.71 -5.66
CA ALA A 299 -13.79 6.78 -4.45
C ALA A 299 -13.76 8.21 -3.91
N SER A 300 -13.71 8.38 -2.60
CA SER A 300 -13.53 9.68 -1.95
C SER A 300 -12.61 9.58 -0.73
N TRP A 301 -11.91 10.66 -0.42
CA TRP A 301 -11.00 10.71 0.72
C TRP A 301 -11.07 12.07 1.41
N ALA A 302 -10.76 12.06 2.71
CA ALA A 302 -10.87 13.21 3.59
C ALA A 302 -9.63 14.11 3.58
N ALA A 303 -9.67 15.14 4.43
CA ALA A 303 -8.57 16.08 4.63
C ALA A 303 -7.30 15.41 5.20
N PRO A 304 -6.11 16.01 4.99
CA PRO A 304 -5.87 17.17 4.13
C PRO A 304 -5.96 16.76 2.65
N PHE A 305 -6.38 17.72 1.80
CA PHE A 305 -6.61 17.50 0.37
C PHE A 305 -7.74 16.51 0.08
N ALA A 306 -8.92 16.81 0.63
CA ALA A 306 -10.12 16.05 0.32
C ALA A 306 -10.36 16.03 -1.20
N GLY A 307 -10.77 14.88 -1.69
CA GLY A 307 -10.90 14.65 -3.12
C GLY A 307 -11.75 13.43 -3.43
N SER A 308 -11.99 13.25 -4.72
CA SER A 308 -12.75 12.12 -5.24
C SER A 308 -12.20 11.64 -6.57
N LEU A 309 -12.52 10.40 -6.88
CA LEU A 309 -12.24 9.75 -8.15
C LEU A 309 -13.53 9.10 -8.62
N GLU A 310 -13.83 9.27 -9.90
CA GLU A 310 -14.90 8.56 -10.58
C GLU A 310 -14.36 7.94 -11.86
N GLU A 311 -14.50 6.62 -12.00
CA GLU A 311 -14.03 5.87 -13.16
C GLU A 311 -15.17 5.07 -13.77
N SER A 312 -15.52 5.38 -15.03
CA SER A 312 -16.57 4.69 -15.77
C SER A 312 -15.96 3.73 -16.77
N TYR A 313 -16.34 2.45 -16.69
CA TYR A 313 -15.92 1.34 -17.53
C TYR A 313 -17.09 0.93 -18.43
N THR A 314 -17.18 1.47 -19.65
CA THR A 314 -18.34 1.29 -20.53
C THR A 314 -17.98 0.67 -21.88
N LEU A 315 -18.95 -0.05 -22.45
CA LEU A 315 -18.91 -0.56 -23.82
C LEU A 315 -19.83 0.34 -24.67
N PRO A 316 -19.29 1.37 -25.36
CA PRO A 316 -20.08 2.46 -25.93
C PRO A 316 -21.06 2.04 -27.03
N ASP A 317 -20.81 0.91 -27.69
CA ASP A 317 -21.71 0.32 -28.67
C ASP A 317 -21.53 -1.21 -28.71
N PRO A 318 -22.31 -1.97 -27.92
CA PRO A 318 -22.22 -3.42 -27.93
C PRO A 318 -22.64 -4.04 -29.26
N ALA A 319 -23.36 -3.32 -30.13
CA ALA A 319 -23.79 -3.81 -31.45
C ALA A 319 -22.76 -3.52 -32.55
N GLY A 320 -22.11 -2.35 -32.52
CA GLY A 320 -21.16 -1.93 -33.55
C GLY A 320 -19.70 -2.24 -33.26
N GLN A 321 -19.25 -2.16 -32.00
CA GLN A 321 -17.85 -2.41 -31.60
C GLN A 321 -17.75 -3.13 -30.24
N PRO A 322 -18.15 -4.42 -30.16
CA PRO A 322 -18.18 -5.18 -28.90
C PRO A 322 -16.80 -5.42 -28.25
N ASP A 323 -15.73 -5.04 -28.95
CA ASP A 323 -14.36 -5.25 -28.51
C ASP A 323 -13.68 -3.97 -27.99
N VAL A 324 -14.43 -2.88 -27.80
CA VAL A 324 -13.84 -1.62 -27.30
C VAL A 324 -14.41 -1.31 -25.92
N LEU A 325 -13.52 -1.16 -24.94
CA LEU A 325 -13.83 -0.70 -23.59
C LEU A 325 -13.32 0.73 -23.43
N HIS A 326 -14.21 1.63 -23.07
CA HIS A 326 -13.87 2.99 -22.68
C HIS A 326 -13.74 3.05 -21.16
N VAL A 327 -12.61 3.58 -20.69
CA VAL A 327 -12.39 3.88 -19.27
C VAL A 327 -12.24 5.39 -19.14
N THR A 328 -13.27 6.05 -18.63
CA THR A 328 -13.25 7.49 -18.37
C THR A 328 -12.97 7.72 -16.90
N SER A 329 -11.82 8.28 -16.57
CA SER A 329 -11.38 8.52 -15.19
C SER A 329 -11.35 10.02 -14.91
N THR A 330 -12.10 10.47 -13.89
CA THR A 330 -12.14 11.86 -13.44
C THR A 330 -11.71 11.95 -11.98
N ILE A 331 -10.59 12.62 -11.74
CA ILE A 331 -10.09 12.91 -10.39
C ILE A 331 -10.37 14.38 -10.03
N ARG A 332 -10.77 14.62 -8.78
CA ARG A 332 -11.04 15.94 -8.22
C ARG A 332 -10.31 16.10 -6.90
N VAL A 333 -9.56 17.19 -6.72
CA VAL A 333 -8.85 17.52 -5.48
C VAL A 333 -8.97 19.03 -5.23
N GLY A 334 -9.68 19.40 -4.17
CA GLY A 334 -10.03 20.81 -3.94
C GLY A 334 -10.89 21.37 -5.07
N ASP A 335 -10.45 22.49 -5.66
CA ASP A 335 -11.09 23.19 -6.78
C ASP A 335 -10.64 22.67 -8.16
N LYS A 336 -9.71 21.71 -8.21
CA LYS A 336 -9.13 21.20 -9.46
C LYS A 336 -9.73 19.86 -9.85
N SER A 337 -9.87 19.65 -11.15
CA SER A 337 -10.29 18.38 -11.73
C SER A 337 -9.52 18.05 -12.99
N ALA A 338 -9.29 16.77 -13.24
CA ALA A 338 -8.75 16.27 -14.51
C ALA A 338 -9.54 15.03 -14.94
N THR A 339 -9.87 14.96 -16.23
CA THR A 339 -10.57 13.83 -16.85
C THR A 339 -9.71 13.24 -17.94
N THR A 340 -9.62 11.91 -17.98
CA THR A 340 -8.90 11.15 -18.99
C THR A 340 -9.81 10.08 -19.58
N LEU A 341 -9.67 9.83 -20.88
CA LEU A 341 -10.30 8.72 -21.58
C LEU A 341 -9.21 7.74 -22.02
N GLN A 342 -9.32 6.50 -21.57
CA GLN A 342 -8.50 5.39 -22.01
C GLN A 342 -9.36 4.44 -22.84
N VAL A 343 -8.83 4.00 -23.97
CA VAL A 343 -9.53 3.10 -24.89
C VAL A 343 -8.77 1.78 -24.91
N TYR A 344 -9.44 0.71 -24.49
CA TYR A 344 -8.91 -0.64 -24.49
C TYR A 344 -9.58 -1.47 -25.58
N HIS A 345 -8.77 -2.22 -26.32
CA HIS A 345 -9.27 -3.17 -27.31
C HIS A 345 -9.20 -4.60 -26.75
N ARG A 346 -10.34 -5.27 -26.69
CA ARG A 346 -10.45 -6.68 -26.30
C ARG A 346 -9.64 -7.51 -27.27
N ARG A 347 -8.65 -8.24 -26.75
CA ARG A 347 -7.92 -9.22 -27.53
C ARG A 347 -8.69 -10.52 -27.54
N ARG A 348 -9.19 -10.92 -28.71
CA ARG A 348 -9.83 -12.22 -28.91
C ARG A 348 -8.75 -13.30 -29.07
N ASN A 349 -9.06 -14.51 -28.60
CA ASN A 349 -8.29 -15.73 -28.88
C ASN A 349 -6.82 -15.70 -28.44
N MET A 350 -6.48 -14.93 -27.41
CA MET A 350 -5.15 -14.99 -26.79
C MET A 350 -5.30 -15.44 -25.35
N SER A 351 -4.66 -16.56 -25.02
CA SER A 351 -4.41 -16.97 -23.65
C SER A 351 -3.53 -15.95 -22.92
N ALA A 352 -3.58 -15.94 -21.58
CA ALA A 352 -2.69 -15.10 -20.76
C ALA A 352 -1.21 -15.32 -21.11
N ARG A 353 -0.82 -16.56 -21.44
CA ARG A 353 0.54 -16.90 -21.86
C ARG A 353 0.92 -16.28 -23.21
N GLU A 354 0.00 -16.25 -24.16
CA GLU A 354 0.20 -15.58 -25.45
C GLU A 354 0.23 -14.06 -25.31
N LEU A 355 -0.55 -13.49 -24.39
CA LEU A 355 -0.46 -12.06 -24.02
C LEU A 355 0.94 -11.71 -23.52
N ILE A 356 1.46 -12.46 -22.55
CA ILE A 356 2.80 -12.25 -21.99
C ILE A 356 3.86 -12.42 -23.07
N SER A 357 3.80 -13.48 -23.88
CA SER A 357 4.76 -13.72 -24.98
C SER A 357 4.72 -12.60 -26.03
N ALA A 358 3.53 -12.13 -26.41
CA ALA A 358 3.37 -11.02 -27.33
C ALA A 358 3.89 -9.70 -26.74
N SER A 359 3.77 -9.51 -25.42
CA SER A 359 4.36 -8.39 -24.70
C SER A 359 5.88 -8.44 -24.70
N GLU A 360 6.46 -9.58 -24.32
CA GLU A 360 7.91 -9.79 -24.33
C GLU A 360 8.50 -9.56 -25.73
N LYS A 361 7.79 -9.99 -26.77
CA LYS A 361 8.20 -9.75 -28.16
C LYS A 361 8.18 -8.26 -28.53
N ARG A 362 7.19 -7.49 -28.07
CA ARG A 362 7.08 -6.04 -28.37
C ARG A 362 8.06 -5.22 -27.56
N ASN A 363 8.19 -5.55 -26.29
CA ASN A 363 8.80 -4.69 -25.29
C ASN A 363 10.19 -5.19 -24.86
N GLY A 364 10.59 -6.40 -25.24
CA GLY A 364 11.79 -7.08 -24.71
C GLY A 364 11.47 -7.89 -23.46
N LYS A 365 12.45 -8.61 -22.92
CA LYS A 365 12.25 -9.33 -21.66
C LYS A 365 12.01 -8.31 -20.53
N ALA A 366 11.31 -8.72 -19.47
CA ALA A 366 11.02 -7.85 -18.33
C ALA A 366 12.27 -7.10 -17.83
N ASN A 367 13.42 -7.78 -17.73
CA ASN A 367 14.71 -7.16 -17.37
C ASN A 367 15.13 -6.01 -18.29
N ASP A 368 14.90 -6.14 -19.61
CA ASP A 368 15.30 -5.12 -20.58
C ASP A 368 14.44 -3.87 -20.45
N VAL A 369 13.16 -4.07 -20.11
CA VAL A 369 12.20 -3.00 -19.85
C VAL A 369 12.57 -2.26 -18.56
N LEU A 370 12.90 -2.99 -17.50
CA LEU A 370 13.30 -2.41 -16.22
C LEU A 370 14.59 -1.61 -16.33
N ARG A 371 15.60 -2.16 -17.02
CA ARG A 371 16.84 -1.45 -17.33
C ARG A 371 16.59 -0.15 -18.10
N ARG A 372 15.65 -0.15 -19.06
CA ARG A 372 15.27 1.09 -19.78
C ARG A 372 14.65 2.16 -18.88
N PHE A 373 14.02 1.76 -17.78
CA PHE A 373 13.47 2.68 -16.78
C PHE A 373 14.45 3.01 -15.64
N GLY A 374 15.68 2.49 -15.68
CA GLY A 374 16.68 2.69 -14.63
C GLY A 374 16.32 2.00 -13.31
N ILE A 375 15.55 0.91 -13.40
CA ILE A 375 15.07 0.09 -12.27
C ILE A 375 15.87 -1.21 -12.18
#